data_AF-A0A9X9F2I0-F1
#
_entry.id   AF-A0A9X9F2I0-F1
#
_cell.length_a   1.000
_cell.length_b   1.000
_cell.length_c   1.000
_cell.angle_alpha   90.00
_cell.angle_beta   90.00
_cell.angle_gamma   90.00
#
_symmetry.space_group_name_H-M   'P 1'
#
loop_
_entity.id
_entity.type
_entity.pdbx_description
1 polymer ?
#
loop_
_entity_poly.entity_id
_entity_poly.type
_entity_poly.pdbx_seq_one_letter_code
_entity_poly.pdbx_strand_id
1 'polypeptide(L)'
;FARNARLAIFVTKSIAKGGNISSIVPFVSHVDHTEHDVDVIVTEQGYADLRGLAPRERVELIIENCAHPMYRDQLRAYYEEAKTRGGQTPHILEKAFSWHTNYAKNGTMLEAVVETV
;
A
#
# COMPACT_ATOMS: atom_id res chain seq x y z
N PHE A 1 -8.28 -19.38 -7.03
CA PHE A 1 -8.39 -19.83 -5.63
C PHE A 1 -8.91 -18.74 -4.72
N ALA A 2 -8.28 -17.56 -4.65
CA ALA A 2 -8.61 -16.46 -3.71
C ALA A 2 -10.13 -16.28 -3.44
N ARG A 3 -10.93 -15.98 -4.47
CA ARG A 3 -12.40 -15.78 -4.38
C ARG A 3 -13.18 -16.92 -3.70
N ASN A 4 -12.70 -18.16 -3.77
CA ASN A 4 -13.42 -19.34 -3.28
C ASN A 4 -12.69 -20.06 -2.13
N ALA A 5 -11.58 -19.49 -1.64
CA ALA A 5 -10.85 -20.06 -0.53
C ALA A 5 -11.62 -19.85 0.78
N ARG A 6 -11.39 -20.72 1.77
CA ARG A 6 -11.88 -20.49 3.13
C ARG A 6 -11.21 -19.26 3.78
N LEU A 7 -9.93 -19.07 3.45
CA LEU A 7 -9.09 -17.92 3.78
C LEU A 7 -8.16 -17.64 2.59
N ALA A 8 -8.21 -16.43 2.05
CA ALA A 8 -7.37 -15.97 0.96
C ALA A 8 -6.17 -15.16 1.52
N ILE A 9 -4.98 -15.79 1.47
CA ILE A 9 -3.75 -15.23 2.03
C ILE A 9 -2.80 -14.86 0.88
N PHE A 10 -2.34 -13.62 0.87
CA PHE A 10 -1.36 -13.12 -0.09
C PHE A 10 -0.02 -12.86 0.60
N VAL A 11 1.06 -13.32 0.00
CA VAL A 11 2.42 -13.22 0.56
C VAL A 11 3.33 -12.55 -0.45
N THR A 12 4.08 -11.55 0.01
CA THR A 12 5.12 -10.87 -0.78
C THR A 12 6.23 -10.36 0.13
N LYS A 13 7.44 -10.18 -0.39
CA LYS A 13 8.40 -9.28 0.29
C LYS A 13 7.81 -7.87 0.29
N SER A 14 8.09 -7.06 1.31
CA SER A 14 7.55 -5.70 1.40
C SER A 14 8.23 -4.72 0.43
N ILE A 15 9.42 -5.07 -0.07
CA ILE A 15 10.19 -4.33 -1.07
C ILE A 15 10.75 -5.22 -2.19
N ALA A 16 11.01 -4.61 -3.33
CA ALA A 16 11.67 -5.21 -4.48
C ALA A 16 12.80 -4.32 -5.03
N LYS A 17 13.59 -4.87 -5.96
CA LYS A 17 14.69 -4.17 -6.65
C LYS A 17 15.64 -3.42 -5.72
N GLY A 18 16.12 -4.09 -4.68
CA GLY A 18 17.08 -3.51 -3.73
C GLY A 18 16.52 -2.39 -2.84
N GLY A 19 15.18 -2.33 -2.66
CA GLY A 19 14.53 -1.30 -1.87
C GLY A 19 14.01 -0.13 -2.68
N ASN A 20 14.16 -0.14 -4.01
CA ASN A 20 13.68 0.92 -4.89
C ASN A 20 12.18 0.80 -5.24
N ILE A 21 11.55 -0.34 -4.99
CA ILE A 21 10.10 -0.53 -5.16
C ILE A 21 9.50 -0.99 -3.84
N SER A 22 8.38 -0.38 -3.45
CA SER A 22 7.50 -0.91 -2.41
C SER A 22 6.48 -1.87 -3.01
N SER A 23 6.21 -2.97 -2.31
CA SER A 23 5.11 -3.88 -2.63
C SER A 23 3.77 -3.44 -2.03
N ILE A 24 3.80 -2.52 -1.06
CA ILE A 24 2.62 -1.83 -0.54
C ILE A 24 2.60 -0.40 -1.11
N VAL A 25 1.55 -0.05 -1.85
CA VAL A 25 1.46 1.22 -2.60
C VAL A 25 0.15 1.94 -2.33
N PRO A 26 0.06 3.25 -2.59
CA PRO A 26 -1.19 4.00 -2.46
C PRO A 26 -2.35 3.39 -3.28
N PHE A 27 -2.07 2.99 -4.52
CA PHE A 27 -3.01 2.29 -5.38
C PHE A 27 -2.25 1.35 -6.32
N VAL A 28 -2.76 0.12 -6.50
CA VAL A 28 -2.13 -0.86 -7.40
C VAL A 28 -2.30 -0.43 -8.85
N SER A 29 -1.27 -0.61 -9.67
CA SER A 29 -1.31 -0.25 -11.10
C SER A 29 -2.23 -1.15 -11.92
N HIS A 30 -2.51 -2.34 -11.43
CA HIS A 30 -3.43 -3.32 -11.98
C HIS A 30 -4.10 -4.10 -10.84
N VAL A 31 -5.40 -4.36 -10.95
CA VAL A 31 -6.17 -5.11 -9.94
C VAL A 31 -6.54 -6.47 -10.52
N ASP A 32 -5.84 -7.52 -10.09
CA ASP A 32 -6.23 -8.90 -10.38
C ASP A 32 -7.26 -9.43 -9.36
N HIS A 33 -7.09 -9.04 -8.10
CA HIS A 33 -7.93 -9.46 -6.98
C HIS A 33 -8.44 -8.22 -6.29
N THR A 34 -9.76 -8.03 -6.26
CA THR A 34 -10.34 -6.92 -5.52
C THR A 34 -10.19 -7.16 -4.03
N GLU A 35 -10.41 -6.10 -3.26
CA GLU A 35 -10.31 -6.12 -1.80
C GLU A 35 -11.19 -7.21 -1.16
N HIS A 36 -12.29 -7.59 -1.83
CA HIS A 36 -13.24 -8.61 -1.40
C HIS A 36 -12.69 -10.04 -1.44
N ASP A 37 -11.56 -10.25 -2.13
CA ASP A 37 -10.93 -11.56 -2.34
C ASP A 37 -9.65 -11.74 -1.52
N VAL A 38 -9.38 -10.84 -0.59
CA VAL A 38 -8.15 -10.80 0.20
C VAL A 38 -8.49 -10.72 1.69
N ASP A 39 -8.25 -11.81 2.40
CA ASP A 39 -8.46 -11.89 3.85
C ASP A 39 -7.22 -11.47 4.64
N VAL A 40 -6.03 -11.91 4.21
CA VAL A 40 -4.78 -11.68 4.95
C VAL A 40 -3.65 -11.31 3.98
N ILE A 41 -2.84 -10.32 4.37
CA ILE A 41 -1.61 -9.95 3.67
C ILE A 41 -0.43 -10.25 4.60
N VAL A 42 0.64 -10.84 4.08
CA VAL A 42 1.86 -11.17 4.83
C VAL A 42 3.09 -10.65 4.10
N THR A 43 4.00 -10.01 4.85
CA THR A 43 5.34 -9.66 4.39
C THR A 43 6.39 -10.06 5.43
N GLU A 44 7.68 -9.84 5.17
CA GLU A 44 8.71 -10.06 6.19
C GLU A 44 8.63 -9.06 7.37
N GLN A 45 7.78 -8.04 7.28
CA GLN A 45 7.54 -7.06 8.35
C GLN A 45 6.47 -7.56 9.36
N GLY A 46 5.61 -8.50 8.96
CA GLY A 46 4.47 -8.94 9.75
C GLY A 46 3.28 -9.38 8.88
N TYR A 47 2.09 -9.35 9.45
CA TYR A 47 0.85 -9.69 8.74
C TYR A 47 -0.31 -8.76 9.12
N ALA A 48 -1.25 -8.57 8.19
CA ALA A 48 -2.47 -7.82 8.40
C ALA A 48 -3.69 -8.73 8.16
N ASP A 49 -4.49 -8.95 9.19
CA ASP A 49 -5.78 -9.63 9.11
C ASP A 49 -6.88 -8.60 8.79
N LEU A 50 -7.53 -8.75 7.64
CA LEU A 50 -8.44 -7.76 7.07
C LEU A 50 -9.92 -8.14 7.21
N ARG A 51 -10.21 -9.29 7.83
CA ARG A 51 -11.56 -9.85 7.91
C ARG A 51 -12.49 -8.93 8.70
N GLY A 52 -13.62 -8.58 8.10
CA GLY A 52 -14.66 -7.77 8.74
C GLY A 52 -14.34 -6.27 8.85
N LEU A 53 -13.26 -5.80 8.22
CA LEU A 53 -12.83 -4.41 8.31
C LEU A 53 -13.27 -3.57 7.10
N ALA A 54 -13.67 -2.33 7.36
CA ALA A 54 -13.90 -1.33 6.33
C ALA A 54 -12.57 -0.87 5.68
N PRO A 55 -12.59 -0.29 4.47
CA PRO A 55 -11.36 0.15 3.78
C PRO A 55 -10.43 1.02 4.63
N ARG A 56 -11.00 1.97 5.40
CA ARG A 56 -10.22 2.86 6.28
C ARG A 56 -9.54 2.14 7.44
N GLU A 57 -10.14 1.08 7.98
CA GLU A 57 -9.57 0.27 9.06
C GLU A 57 -8.46 -0.65 8.54
N ARG A 58 -8.60 -1.15 7.30
CA ARG A 58 -7.59 -1.99 6.65
C ARG A 58 -6.28 -1.25 6.40
N VAL A 59 -6.36 0.03 6.02
CA VAL A 59 -5.17 0.85 5.73
C VAL A 59 -4.22 0.90 6.94
N GLU A 60 -4.76 1.10 8.14
CA GLU A 60 -3.99 1.16 9.39
C GLU A 60 -3.17 -0.13 9.60
N LEU A 61 -3.82 -1.29 9.47
CA LEU A 61 -3.16 -2.58 9.66
C LEU A 61 -2.15 -2.90 8.57
N ILE A 62 -2.44 -2.56 7.31
CA ILE A 62 -1.53 -2.83 6.19
C ILE A 62 -0.27 -1.96 6.31
N ILE A 63 -0.41 -0.67 6.63
CA ILE A 63 0.75 0.21 6.78
C ILE A 63 1.60 -0.23 7.98
N GLU A 64 0.98 -0.50 9.13
CA GLU A 64 1.72 -0.82 10.36
C GLU A 64 2.42 -2.18 10.30
N ASN A 65 1.73 -3.21 9.77
CA ASN A 65 2.21 -4.58 9.88
C ASN A 65 2.89 -5.11 8.61
N CYS A 66 2.60 -4.54 7.43
CA CYS A 66 3.06 -5.12 6.16
C CYS A 66 4.01 -4.22 5.37
N ALA A 67 3.90 -2.89 5.50
CA ALA A 67 4.76 -1.97 4.76
C ALA A 67 6.18 -1.90 5.34
N HIS A 68 7.18 -1.80 4.45
CA HIS A 68 8.57 -1.62 4.85
C HIS A 68 8.77 -0.26 5.55
N PRO A 69 9.58 -0.16 6.62
CA PRO A 69 9.83 1.09 7.34
C PRO A 69 10.19 2.28 6.45
N MET A 70 10.99 2.06 5.38
CA MET A 70 11.36 3.09 4.41
C MET A 70 10.17 3.78 3.71
N TYR A 71 9.03 3.11 3.60
CA TYR A 71 7.85 3.59 2.86
C TYR A 71 6.65 3.94 3.75
N ARG A 72 6.70 3.63 5.05
CA ARG A 72 5.57 3.84 5.97
C ARG A 72 5.17 5.30 6.05
N ASP A 73 6.13 6.20 6.23
CA ASP A 73 5.85 7.63 6.36
C ASP A 73 5.26 8.22 5.07
N GLN A 74 5.76 7.79 3.91
CA GLN A 74 5.23 8.21 2.60
C GLN A 74 3.80 7.68 2.37
N LEU A 75 3.48 6.45 2.81
CA LEU A 75 2.12 5.90 2.78
C LEU A 75 1.18 6.67 3.73
N ARG A 76 1.66 6.97 4.94
CA ARG A 76 0.93 7.75 5.94
C ARG A 76 0.61 9.14 5.41
N ALA A 77 1.58 9.84 4.84
CA ALA A 77 1.38 11.15 4.23
C ALA A 77 0.31 11.12 3.13
N TYR A 78 0.36 10.13 2.22
CA TYR A 78 -0.68 9.95 1.21
C TYR A 78 -2.06 9.74 1.83
N TYR A 79 -2.17 8.85 2.83
CA TYR A 79 -3.45 8.52 3.44
C TYR A 79 -4.04 9.68 4.25
N GLU A 80 -3.22 10.40 5.01
CA GLU A 80 -3.65 11.60 5.76
C GLU A 80 -4.19 12.68 4.84
N GLU A 81 -3.48 12.99 3.75
CA GLU A 81 -3.98 13.95 2.75
C GLU A 81 -5.25 13.41 2.08
N ALA A 82 -5.32 12.12 1.74
CA ALA A 82 -6.49 11.51 1.12
C ALA A 82 -7.74 11.60 2.03
N LYS A 83 -7.59 11.42 3.35
CA LYS A 83 -8.70 11.55 4.32
C LYS A 83 -9.36 12.93 4.26
N THR A 84 -8.62 13.99 3.96
CA THR A 84 -9.18 15.35 3.81
C THR A 84 -10.16 15.47 2.64
N ARG A 85 -10.08 14.57 1.65
CA ARG A 85 -10.98 14.52 0.49
C ARG A 85 -12.25 13.69 0.72
N GLY A 86 -12.38 13.06 1.89
CA GLY A 86 -13.55 12.25 2.24
C GLY A 86 -13.60 10.87 1.57
N GLY A 87 -14.81 10.28 1.49
CA GLY A 87 -15.08 9.02 0.79
C GLY A 87 -14.89 7.74 1.61
N GLN A 88 -15.59 6.67 1.23
CA GLN A 88 -15.46 5.34 1.87
C GLN A 88 -14.03 4.80 1.74
N THR A 89 -13.42 4.97 0.57
CA THR A 89 -12.04 4.59 0.24
C THR A 89 -11.29 5.85 -0.23
N PRO A 90 -10.64 6.58 0.70
CA PRO A 90 -10.04 7.87 0.39
C PRO A 90 -8.87 7.75 -0.59
N HIS A 91 -8.85 8.59 -1.63
CA HIS A 91 -7.76 8.68 -2.60
C HIS A 91 -7.49 10.12 -3.04
N ILE A 92 -6.26 10.35 -3.47
CA ILE A 92 -5.84 11.53 -4.23
C ILE A 92 -5.59 11.06 -5.66
N LEU A 93 -6.53 11.30 -6.57
CA LEU A 93 -6.48 10.75 -7.93
C LEU A 93 -5.24 11.22 -8.69
N GLU A 94 -4.81 12.46 -8.45
CA GLU A 94 -3.64 13.05 -9.10
C GLU A 94 -2.33 12.40 -8.65
N LYS A 95 -2.32 11.73 -7.49
CA LYS A 95 -1.14 11.10 -6.88
C LYS A 95 -1.25 9.57 -6.78
N ALA A 96 -2.39 8.97 -7.09
CA ALA A 96 -2.63 7.53 -6.86
C ALA A 96 -1.58 6.62 -7.51
N PHE A 97 -1.06 7.02 -8.68
CA PHE A 97 -0.03 6.29 -9.41
C PHE A 97 1.35 6.96 -9.38
N SER A 98 1.55 7.99 -8.54
CA SER A 98 2.79 8.78 -8.56
C SER A 98 4.03 7.93 -8.30
N TRP A 99 3.94 6.95 -7.38
CA TRP A 99 5.06 6.06 -7.04
C TRP A 99 5.52 5.23 -8.23
N HIS A 100 4.57 4.65 -8.98
CA HIS A 100 4.87 3.89 -10.19
C HIS A 100 5.54 4.77 -11.25
N THR A 101 5.03 5.99 -11.46
CA THR A 101 5.65 6.93 -12.40
C THR A 101 7.01 7.44 -11.94
N ASN A 102 7.23 7.58 -10.62
CA ASN A 102 8.51 7.97 -10.04
C ASN A 102 9.56 6.89 -10.29
N TYR A 103 9.21 5.61 -10.08
CA TYR A 103 10.11 4.51 -10.39
C TYR A 103 10.48 4.46 -11.88
N ALA A 104 9.52 4.66 -12.77
CA ALA A 104 9.77 4.68 -14.22
C ALA A 104 10.71 5.82 -14.66
N LYS A 105 10.66 6.98 -13.98
CA LYS A 105 11.46 8.16 -14.30
C LYS A 105 12.83 8.17 -13.62
N ASN A 106 12.86 7.80 -12.34
CA ASN A 106 13.98 8.05 -11.43
C ASN A 106 14.58 6.75 -10.86
N GLY A 107 14.05 5.59 -11.22
CA GLY A 107 14.54 4.29 -10.77
C GLY A 107 14.22 3.94 -9.31
N THR A 108 13.42 4.76 -8.60
CA THR A 108 12.95 4.51 -7.24
C THR A 108 11.53 5.05 -7.01
N MET A 109 10.76 4.39 -6.13
CA MET A 109 9.46 4.88 -5.65
C MET A 109 9.58 5.88 -4.50
N LEU A 110 10.74 5.96 -3.83
CA LEU A 110 10.94 6.91 -2.74
C LEU A 110 10.86 8.34 -3.28
N GLU A 111 10.08 9.17 -2.60
CA GLU A 111 10.06 10.61 -2.84
C GLU A 111 11.40 11.20 -2.35
N ALA A 112 11.94 12.16 -3.11
CA ALA A 112 13.12 12.88 -2.68
C ALA A 112 12.77 13.66 -1.42
N VAL A 113 13.47 13.37 -0.31
CA VAL A 113 13.33 14.17 0.91
C VAL A 113 13.90 15.55 0.60
N VAL A 114 13.03 16.55 0.53
CA VAL A 114 13.47 17.94 0.51
C VAL A 114 13.91 18.25 1.94
N GLU A 115 15.22 18.21 2.21
CA GLU A 115 15.75 18.77 3.45
C GLU A 115 15.38 20.25 3.49
N THR A 116 14.41 20.59 4.32
CA THR A 116 14.16 21.98 4.70
C THR A 116 15.33 22.41 5.58
N VAL A 117 16.25 23.18 4.99
CA VAL A 117 17.32 23.92 5.68
C VAL A 117 16.71 25.05 6.52
#